data_AF-A0A951Z1B0-F1
#
_entry.id   AF-A0A951Z1B0-F1
#
_cell.length_a   1.000
_cell.length_b   1.000
_cell.length_c   1.000
_cell.angle_alpha   90.00
_cell.angle_beta   90.00
_cell.angle_gamma   90.00
#
_symmetry.space_group_name_H-M   'P 1'
#
loop_
_entity.id
_entity.type
_entity.pdbx_description
1 polymer ?
#
loop_
_entity_poly.entity_id
_entity_poly.type
_entity_poly.pdbx_seq_one_letter_code
_entity_poly.pdbx_strand_id
1 'polypeptide(L)'
;SLADMIKGKGGRFRQNLLGKRVDYSGRSVIVVGPQLKLHQCGLPKLMALELFKPFIFNKLETMGVATTIKQAKKYVESQEPIVWDILEEVIRQHPVLLNRAPTLHRLGIQAFEPVLIEGKAIQLHPLVCAAFNADFDGDQMAVHVPLSVEAQLEARTLMLASNNVLFPASGEPSIVPSQDVVLGLYHATRERVNGKGEGMAFMDLAEVQRALDAGEVELTSKIHVRLTEWNKNKDSGEFEPEVHLVDTTVGRALLSEILPKGLEFSHINKALKKKEISRLINASFRKCGLKETVVLADKLMQNGFRLSTHAGISICVDDMLVPPQKAEIIGRAEREVKEIEQQYVSGLVTAGERYNKVVDIWGKAGDEVSKVMMQQLAKQKTIDRHGKEVDQESFNSIYMMADSGARGSAAQIRQLAGMRGLMAKPDGSIIETPITANFREGLNVLQYFISTHGARKGLADTALKTANSGYLTRRLVDVTQDLVVTEDDCGTSQGVSMKALIEGGEVVEALRDRILGRVAASDIVHPETQETAFEAGTLLDEDAVEEIERIGVDEVRVRTPLTCETRYGLCAKCYGRDLGRGVLVNSGEAVGVIAAQSIGEPGTQLTMRTFHIG
;
A
#
# COMPACT_ATOMS: atom_id res chain seq x y z
N SER A 1 16.91 -40.09 -18.20
CA SER A 1 16.07 -41.29 -18.01
C SER A 1 14.58 -40.92 -18.15
N LEU A 2 13.67 -41.88 -18.30
CA LEU A 2 12.21 -41.60 -18.26
C LEU A 2 11.79 -40.93 -16.94
N ALA A 3 12.46 -41.26 -15.83
CA ALA A 3 12.22 -40.61 -14.54
C ALA A 3 12.64 -39.12 -14.55
N ASP A 4 13.73 -38.77 -15.23
CA ASP A 4 14.18 -37.37 -15.36
C ASP A 4 13.23 -36.52 -16.22
N MET A 5 12.51 -37.14 -17.16
CA MET A 5 11.47 -36.45 -17.93
C MET A 5 10.26 -36.06 -17.07
N ILE A 6 10.06 -36.74 -15.93
CA ILE A 6 8.94 -36.54 -15.03
C ILE A 6 9.34 -35.65 -13.85
N LYS A 7 10.51 -35.88 -13.27
CA LYS A 7 11.00 -35.24 -12.04
C LYS A 7 11.79 -33.96 -12.33
N GLY A 8 11.96 -33.13 -11.30
CA GLY A 8 12.79 -31.93 -11.37
C GLY A 8 12.08 -30.70 -11.93
N LYS A 9 12.83 -29.59 -12.05
CA LYS A 9 12.31 -28.31 -12.57
C LYS A 9 12.03 -28.37 -14.07
N GLY A 10 12.87 -29.07 -14.83
CA GLY A 10 12.69 -29.29 -16.27
C GLY A 10 11.79 -30.48 -16.62
N GLY A 11 11.22 -31.14 -15.61
CA GLY A 11 10.30 -32.26 -15.81
C GLY A 11 8.93 -31.79 -16.29
N ARG A 12 8.22 -32.68 -17.00
CA ARG A 12 6.94 -32.39 -17.66
C ARG A 12 5.88 -31.80 -16.72
N PHE A 13 5.79 -32.27 -15.47
CA PHE A 13 4.79 -31.77 -14.52
C PHE A 13 4.93 -30.27 -14.26
N ARG A 14 6.16 -29.79 -14.01
CA ARG A 14 6.39 -28.39 -13.66
C ARG A 14 6.46 -27.49 -14.89
N GLN A 15 7.18 -27.91 -15.93
CA GLN A 15 7.46 -27.05 -17.08
C GLN A 15 6.38 -27.08 -18.17
N ASN A 16 5.58 -28.15 -18.26
CA ASN A 16 4.64 -28.34 -19.37
C ASN A 16 3.19 -28.53 -18.94
N LEU A 17 2.92 -29.07 -17.74
CA LEU A 17 1.54 -29.25 -17.27
C LEU A 17 1.05 -28.03 -16.49
N LEU A 18 1.83 -27.58 -15.50
CA LEU A 18 1.49 -26.40 -14.69
C LEU A 18 1.93 -25.09 -15.36
N GLY A 19 3.15 -25.02 -15.89
CA GLY A 19 3.60 -23.93 -16.75
C GLY A 19 3.34 -24.27 -18.22
N LYS A 20 2.74 -23.35 -18.98
CA LYS A 20 2.55 -23.50 -20.43
C LYS A 20 2.78 -22.17 -21.13
N ARG A 21 3.29 -22.23 -22.37
CA ARG A 21 3.20 -21.09 -23.28
C ARG A 21 1.76 -21.00 -23.77
N VAL A 22 1.25 -19.78 -23.84
CA VAL A 22 -0.16 -19.51 -24.15
C VAL A 22 -0.20 -18.57 -25.35
N ASP A 23 -1.01 -18.91 -26.35
CA ASP A 23 -1.31 -18.01 -27.47
C ASP A 23 -2.15 -16.81 -26.99
N TYR A 24 -2.36 -15.81 -27.85
CA TYR A 24 -3.11 -14.59 -27.50
C TYR A 24 -2.54 -13.88 -26.26
N SER A 25 -1.21 -13.87 -26.17
CA SER A 25 -0.47 -13.19 -25.12
C SER A 25 0.65 -12.33 -25.69
N GLY A 26 0.99 -11.28 -24.97
CA GLY A 26 2.05 -10.33 -25.32
C GLY A 26 2.76 -9.82 -24.08
N ARG A 27 3.89 -9.14 -24.25
CA ARG A 27 4.61 -8.48 -23.16
C ARG A 27 5.22 -7.18 -23.65
N SER A 28 5.17 -6.14 -22.82
CA SER A 28 5.94 -4.93 -23.05
C SER A 28 6.34 -4.27 -21.73
N VAL A 29 7.21 -3.27 -21.83
CA VAL A 29 7.60 -2.39 -20.73
C VAL A 29 6.38 -1.59 -20.28
N ILE A 30 6.24 -1.39 -18.97
CA ILE A 30 5.19 -0.56 -18.40
C ILE A 30 5.63 0.89 -18.24
N VAL A 31 4.69 1.81 -18.45
CA VAL A 31 4.83 3.24 -18.20
C VAL A 31 3.62 3.75 -17.43
N VAL A 32 3.77 4.89 -16.79
CA VAL A 32 2.70 5.49 -15.99
C VAL A 32 1.58 6.03 -16.88
N GLY A 33 0.32 5.74 -16.55
CA GLY A 33 -0.87 6.30 -17.19
C GLY A 33 -1.77 7.02 -16.19
N PRO A 34 -1.41 8.23 -15.71
CA PRO A 34 -2.15 8.91 -14.63
C PRO A 34 -3.56 9.36 -15.04
N GLN A 35 -3.84 9.48 -16.34
CA GLN A 35 -5.15 9.84 -16.89
C GLN A 35 -6.13 8.66 -16.98
N LEU A 36 -5.65 7.43 -16.82
CA LEU A 36 -6.49 6.23 -16.87
C LEU A 36 -7.39 6.19 -15.63
N LYS A 37 -8.56 5.55 -15.76
CA LYS A 37 -9.39 5.18 -14.61
C LYS A 37 -8.90 3.87 -14.01
N LEU A 38 -9.26 3.56 -12.75
CA LEU A 38 -8.77 2.35 -12.07
C LEU A 38 -9.00 1.04 -12.84
N HIS A 39 -10.10 0.92 -13.56
CA HIS A 39 -10.47 -0.28 -14.33
C HIS A 39 -9.84 -0.33 -15.73
N GLN A 40 -9.06 0.68 -16.14
CA GLN A 40 -8.52 0.80 -17.49
C GLN A 40 -7.01 0.56 -17.53
N CYS A 41 -6.52 0.07 -18.66
CA CYS A 41 -5.10 0.04 -18.98
C CYS A 41 -4.85 0.56 -20.39
N GLY A 42 -3.69 1.17 -20.64
CA GLY A 42 -3.33 1.59 -22.01
C GLY A 42 -2.64 0.46 -22.75
N LEU A 43 -3.22 0.01 -23.86
CA LEU A 43 -2.69 -1.04 -24.70
C LEU A 43 -2.18 -0.47 -26.04
N PRO A 44 -0.91 -0.70 -26.40
CA PRO A 44 -0.36 -0.24 -27.67
C PRO A 44 -1.16 -0.75 -28.87
N LYS A 45 -1.48 0.15 -29.81
CA LYS A 45 -2.22 -0.17 -31.05
C LYS A 45 -1.68 -1.40 -31.79
N LEU A 46 -0.37 -1.49 -31.98
CA LEU A 46 0.27 -2.63 -32.67
C LEU A 46 0.14 -3.94 -31.90
N MET A 47 0.20 -3.89 -30.57
CA MET A 47 0.02 -5.07 -29.72
C MET A 47 -1.44 -5.52 -29.74
N ALA A 48 -2.37 -4.58 -29.61
CA ALA A 48 -3.80 -4.85 -29.68
C ALA A 48 -4.18 -5.46 -31.05
N LEU A 49 -3.66 -4.90 -32.14
CA LEU A 49 -3.86 -5.42 -33.49
C LEU A 49 -3.47 -6.90 -33.60
N GLU A 50 -2.32 -7.28 -33.03
CA GLU A 50 -1.83 -8.66 -33.03
C GLU A 50 -2.68 -9.59 -32.17
N LEU A 51 -3.00 -9.16 -30.95
CA LEU A 51 -3.75 -9.95 -29.96
C LEU A 51 -5.19 -10.23 -30.41
N PHE A 52 -5.83 -9.27 -31.07
CA PHE A 52 -7.23 -9.34 -31.47
C PHE A 52 -7.43 -9.75 -32.95
N LYS A 53 -6.38 -10.17 -33.67
CA LYS A 53 -6.45 -10.52 -35.12
C LYS A 53 -7.67 -11.37 -35.51
N PRO A 54 -8.00 -12.50 -34.85
CA PRO A 54 -9.12 -13.32 -35.28
C PRO A 54 -10.48 -12.62 -35.18
N PHE A 55 -10.64 -11.78 -34.14
CA PHE A 55 -11.87 -11.01 -33.94
C PHE A 55 -12.05 -9.95 -35.03
N ILE A 56 -10.95 -9.29 -35.40
CA ILE A 56 -10.93 -8.31 -36.49
C ILE A 56 -11.28 -9.00 -37.82
N PHE A 57 -10.70 -10.18 -38.11
CA PHE A 57 -11.02 -10.93 -39.33
C PHE A 57 -12.49 -11.30 -39.42
N ASN A 58 -13.06 -11.81 -38.32
CA ASN A 58 -14.47 -12.18 -38.27
C ASN A 58 -15.38 -10.95 -38.46
N LYS A 59 -15.02 -9.80 -37.88
CA LYS A 59 -15.80 -8.57 -38.00
C LYS A 59 -15.75 -7.99 -39.42
N LEU A 60 -14.57 -7.97 -40.05
CA LEU A 60 -14.38 -7.54 -41.45
C LEU A 60 -15.21 -8.37 -42.44
N GLU A 61 -15.29 -9.69 -42.21
CA GLU A 61 -16.11 -10.61 -43.01
C GLU A 61 -17.61 -10.38 -42.76
N THR A 62 -18.02 -10.24 -41.49
CA THR A 62 -19.42 -10.00 -41.11
C THR A 62 -19.96 -8.67 -41.65
N MET A 63 -19.12 -7.64 -41.72
CA MET A 63 -19.47 -6.34 -42.30
C MET A 63 -19.43 -6.32 -43.84
N GLY A 64 -18.98 -7.40 -44.50
CA GLY A 64 -18.85 -7.48 -45.95
C GLY A 64 -17.71 -6.64 -46.55
N VAL A 65 -16.84 -6.06 -45.71
CA VAL A 65 -15.65 -5.29 -46.14
C VAL A 65 -14.61 -6.23 -46.77
N ALA A 66 -14.45 -7.42 -46.19
CA ALA A 66 -13.63 -8.48 -46.74
C ALA A 66 -14.52 -9.65 -47.17
N THR A 67 -14.38 -10.09 -48.42
CA THR A 67 -15.13 -11.25 -48.94
C THR A 67 -14.53 -12.59 -48.49
N THR A 68 -13.25 -12.60 -48.10
CA THR A 68 -12.54 -13.80 -47.63
C THR A 68 -11.56 -13.45 -46.51
N ILE A 69 -11.24 -14.43 -45.66
CA ILE A 69 -10.23 -14.29 -44.60
C ILE A 69 -8.86 -13.85 -45.17
N LYS A 70 -8.50 -14.30 -46.39
CA LYS A 70 -7.25 -13.86 -47.03
C LYS A 70 -7.25 -12.37 -47.35
N GLN A 71 -8.39 -11.84 -47.80
CA GLN A 71 -8.55 -10.40 -48.04
C GLN A 71 -8.53 -9.63 -46.72
N ALA A 72 -9.22 -10.12 -45.67
CA ALA A 72 -9.19 -9.55 -44.33
C ALA A 72 -7.77 -9.49 -43.76
N LYS A 73 -6.99 -10.56 -43.93
CA LYS A 73 -5.57 -10.61 -43.55
C LYS A 73 -4.76 -9.52 -44.25
N LYS A 74 -4.96 -9.32 -45.55
CA LYS A 74 -4.27 -8.28 -46.32
C LYS A 74 -4.60 -6.88 -45.77
N TYR A 75 -5.88 -6.61 -45.46
CA TYR A 75 -6.33 -5.34 -44.88
C TYR A 75 -5.66 -5.04 -43.53
N VAL A 76 -5.55 -6.05 -42.66
CA VAL A 76 -4.90 -5.93 -41.35
C VAL A 76 -3.39 -5.75 -41.50
N GLU A 77 -2.73 -6.48 -42.41
CA GLU A 77 -1.29 -6.34 -42.68
C GLU A 77 -0.93 -4.97 -43.27
N SER A 78 -1.79 -4.41 -44.12
CA SER A 78 -1.62 -3.06 -44.67
C SER A 78 -2.06 -1.95 -43.72
N GLN A 79 -2.58 -2.28 -42.53
CA GLN A 79 -3.03 -1.34 -41.49
C GLN A 79 -4.00 -0.28 -42.04
N GLU A 80 -4.98 -0.70 -42.85
CA GLU A 80 -5.94 0.24 -43.41
C GLU A 80 -6.73 0.97 -42.31
N PRO A 81 -7.15 2.24 -42.55
CA PRO A 81 -7.87 3.04 -41.54
C PRO A 81 -9.07 2.33 -40.90
N ILE A 82 -9.85 1.60 -41.71
CA ILE A 82 -11.04 0.86 -41.26
C ILE A 82 -10.74 -0.20 -40.20
N VAL A 83 -9.52 -0.74 -40.18
CA VAL A 83 -9.10 -1.75 -39.21
C VAL A 83 -9.01 -1.15 -37.81
N TRP A 84 -8.63 0.12 -37.68
CA TRP A 84 -8.54 0.80 -36.39
C TRP A 84 -9.91 1.06 -35.79
N ASP A 85 -10.90 1.44 -36.60
CA ASP A 85 -12.29 1.62 -36.16
C ASP A 85 -12.89 0.29 -35.67
N ILE A 86 -12.65 -0.79 -36.42
CA ILE A 86 -13.06 -2.15 -36.04
C ILE A 86 -12.34 -2.61 -34.77
N LEU A 87 -11.05 -2.32 -34.64
CA LEU A 87 -10.29 -2.67 -33.44
C LEU A 87 -10.85 -1.99 -32.20
N GLU A 88 -11.22 -0.71 -32.30
CA GLU A 88 -11.86 0.01 -31.19
C GLU A 88 -13.21 -0.60 -30.81
N GLU A 89 -14.01 -1.01 -31.79
CA GLU A 89 -15.28 -1.71 -31.53
C GLU A 89 -15.08 -3.06 -30.86
N VAL A 90 -14.11 -3.87 -31.33
CA VAL A 90 -13.79 -5.20 -30.78
C VAL A 90 -13.26 -5.11 -29.35
N ILE A 91 -12.45 -4.10 -29.06
CA ILE A 91 -11.85 -3.90 -27.73
C ILE A 91 -12.88 -3.38 -26.72
N ARG A 92 -13.92 -2.69 -27.19
CA ARG A 92 -14.96 -2.13 -26.32
C ARG A 92 -15.63 -3.27 -25.55
N GLN A 93 -15.61 -3.17 -24.23
CA GLN A 93 -16.12 -4.18 -23.30
C GLN A 93 -15.40 -5.54 -23.32
N HIS A 94 -14.21 -5.65 -23.94
CA HIS A 94 -13.39 -6.86 -23.91
C HIS A 94 -12.23 -6.71 -22.92
N PRO A 95 -12.33 -7.26 -21.69
CA PRO A 95 -11.27 -7.10 -20.69
C PRO A 95 -10.00 -7.86 -21.08
N VAL A 96 -8.83 -7.32 -20.72
CA VAL A 96 -7.53 -8.00 -20.84
C VAL A 96 -6.94 -8.24 -19.46
N LEU A 97 -6.20 -9.34 -19.31
CA LEU A 97 -5.51 -9.66 -18.07
C LEU A 97 -4.08 -9.13 -18.12
N LEU A 98 -3.71 -8.29 -17.16
CA LEU A 98 -2.34 -7.88 -16.94
C LEU A 98 -1.73 -8.72 -15.84
N ASN A 99 -0.51 -9.21 -16.07
CA ASN A 99 0.24 -10.04 -15.13
C ASN A 99 1.68 -9.52 -14.98
N ARG A 100 2.13 -9.33 -13.74
CA ARG A 100 3.54 -9.08 -13.42
C ARG A 100 4.18 -10.31 -12.79
N ALA A 101 5.27 -10.77 -13.38
CA ALA A 101 6.07 -11.85 -12.81
C ALA A 101 7.11 -11.28 -11.82
N PRO A 102 7.33 -11.93 -10.66
CA PRO A 102 6.66 -13.12 -10.15
C PRO A 102 5.29 -12.81 -9.50
N THR A 103 4.29 -13.66 -9.78
CA THR A 103 2.95 -13.56 -9.18
C THR A 103 2.96 -14.17 -7.77
N LEU A 104 3.11 -13.33 -6.73
CA LEU A 104 3.18 -13.79 -5.33
C LEU A 104 1.79 -13.98 -4.69
N HIS A 105 0.80 -13.23 -5.16
CA HIS A 105 -0.58 -13.25 -4.68
C HIS A 105 -1.53 -12.97 -5.84
N ARG A 106 -2.84 -13.21 -5.63
CA ARG A 106 -3.86 -13.09 -6.68
C ARG A 106 -3.91 -11.72 -7.37
N LEU A 107 -3.60 -10.62 -6.67
CA LEU A 107 -3.62 -9.27 -7.29
C LEU A 107 -2.44 -9.03 -8.25
N GLY A 108 -1.48 -9.96 -8.33
CA GLY A 108 -0.46 -9.94 -9.39
C GLY A 108 -1.02 -10.28 -10.78
N ILE A 109 -2.29 -10.67 -10.87
CA ILE A 109 -3.06 -10.77 -12.12
C ILE A 109 -4.38 -10.03 -11.94
N GLN A 110 -4.65 -9.01 -12.75
CA GLN A 110 -5.92 -8.29 -12.73
C GLN A 110 -6.43 -8.04 -14.14
N ALA A 111 -7.75 -7.91 -14.27
CA ALA A 111 -8.40 -7.55 -15.51
C ALA A 111 -8.57 -6.04 -15.63
N PHE A 112 -8.41 -5.53 -16.85
CA PHE A 112 -8.59 -4.13 -17.21
C PHE A 112 -9.30 -3.99 -18.55
N GLU A 113 -10.02 -2.90 -18.75
CA GLU A 113 -10.54 -2.51 -20.06
C GLU A 113 -9.42 -1.81 -20.86
N PRO A 114 -9.10 -2.25 -22.09
CA PRO A 114 -8.01 -1.65 -22.85
C PRO A 114 -8.44 -0.31 -23.43
N VAL A 115 -7.56 0.67 -23.31
CA VAL A 115 -7.62 1.95 -24.02
C VAL A 115 -6.49 1.95 -25.04
N LEU A 116 -6.83 2.16 -26.32
CA LEU A 116 -5.83 2.20 -27.38
C LEU A 116 -4.90 3.40 -27.21
N ILE A 117 -3.60 3.15 -27.16
CA ILE A 117 -2.57 4.19 -27.05
C ILE A 117 -1.54 4.07 -28.17
N GLU A 118 -0.91 5.21 -28.46
CA GLU A 118 0.26 5.26 -29.33
C GLU A 118 1.52 4.75 -28.63
N GLY A 119 2.51 4.32 -29.42
CA GLY A 119 3.77 3.80 -28.91
C GLY A 119 3.76 2.27 -28.73
N LYS A 120 4.67 1.77 -27.89
CA LYS A 120 4.89 0.32 -27.68
C LYS A 120 4.82 -0.11 -26.22
N ALA A 121 4.74 0.83 -25.27
CA ALA A 121 4.72 0.54 -23.84
C ALA A 121 3.29 0.44 -23.31
N ILE A 122 3.05 -0.45 -22.35
CA ILE A 122 1.74 -0.60 -21.70
C ILE A 122 1.60 0.51 -20.66
N GLN A 123 0.50 1.26 -20.66
CA GLN A 123 0.23 2.21 -19.58
C GLN A 123 -0.51 1.51 -18.45
N LEU A 124 0.03 1.64 -17.24
CA LEU A 124 -0.54 1.09 -16.02
C LEU A 124 -1.05 2.22 -15.12
N HIS A 125 -2.19 1.98 -14.47
CA HIS A 125 -2.76 2.90 -13.50
C HIS A 125 -1.88 2.98 -12.22
N PRO A 126 -1.55 4.18 -11.70
CA PRO A 126 -0.64 4.30 -10.55
C PRO A 126 -1.09 3.60 -9.27
N LEU A 127 -2.40 3.56 -8.97
CA LEU A 127 -2.92 2.93 -7.75
C LEU A 127 -2.77 1.40 -7.72
N VAL A 128 -2.66 0.74 -8.88
CA VAL A 128 -2.48 -0.72 -8.92
C VAL A 128 -1.02 -1.14 -8.82
N CYS A 129 -0.07 -0.20 -8.93
CA CYS A 129 1.36 -0.49 -8.82
C CYS A 129 1.72 -1.14 -7.47
N ALA A 130 1.07 -0.73 -6.38
CA ALA A 130 1.26 -1.34 -5.07
C ALA A 130 0.85 -2.82 -5.05
N ALA A 131 -0.27 -3.15 -5.70
CA ALA A 131 -0.77 -4.51 -5.81
C ALA A 131 0.09 -5.40 -6.74
N PHE A 132 0.64 -4.85 -7.81
CA PHE A 132 1.59 -5.57 -8.67
C PHE A 132 3.03 -5.59 -8.12
N ASN A 133 3.30 -4.80 -7.06
CA ASN A 133 4.63 -4.45 -6.59
C ASN A 133 5.53 -3.95 -7.74
N ALA A 134 4.96 -3.15 -8.64
CA ALA A 134 5.56 -2.73 -9.90
C ALA A 134 6.16 -1.33 -9.81
N ASP A 135 7.34 -1.16 -10.41
CA ASP A 135 8.03 0.12 -10.53
C ASP A 135 8.21 0.48 -12.03
N PHE A 136 8.48 1.76 -12.32
CA PHE A 136 8.61 2.26 -13.70
C PHE A 136 10.08 2.43 -14.13
N ASP A 137 10.95 1.49 -13.77
CA ASP A 137 12.40 1.50 -14.05
C ASP A 137 12.81 0.52 -15.17
N GLY A 138 11.84 -0.05 -15.88
CA GLY A 138 12.04 -1.02 -16.97
C GLY A 138 11.29 -2.33 -16.81
N ASP A 139 10.49 -2.46 -15.74
CA ASP A 139 9.59 -3.59 -15.53
C ASP A 139 8.70 -3.85 -16.75
N GLN A 140 8.37 -5.13 -16.92
CA GLN A 140 7.54 -5.61 -18.02
C GLN A 140 6.34 -6.36 -17.48
N MET A 141 5.19 -6.16 -18.12
CA MET A 141 3.97 -6.92 -17.82
C MET A 141 3.52 -7.71 -19.03
N ALA A 142 2.99 -8.91 -18.76
CA ALA A 142 2.35 -9.73 -19.76
C ALA A 142 0.86 -9.37 -19.87
N VAL A 143 0.34 -9.43 -21.08
CA VAL A 143 -1.07 -9.25 -21.41
C VAL A 143 -1.62 -10.57 -21.91
N HIS A 144 -2.81 -10.96 -21.46
CA HIS A 144 -3.55 -12.11 -21.97
C HIS A 144 -4.97 -11.70 -22.35
N VAL A 145 -5.49 -12.23 -23.46
CA VAL A 145 -6.87 -11.96 -23.91
C VAL A 145 -7.77 -13.15 -23.54
N PRO A 146 -8.78 -12.97 -22.67
CA PRO A 146 -9.84 -13.95 -22.45
C PRO A 146 -10.65 -14.14 -23.73
N LEU A 147 -10.73 -15.37 -24.24
CA LEU A 147 -11.39 -15.64 -25.53
C LEU A 147 -12.86 -16.04 -25.38
N SER A 148 -13.17 -16.97 -24.47
CA SER A 148 -14.54 -17.44 -24.28
C SER A 148 -15.40 -16.40 -23.56
N VAL A 149 -16.71 -16.48 -23.75
CA VAL A 149 -17.67 -15.56 -23.11
C VAL A 149 -17.62 -15.71 -21.59
N GLU A 150 -17.48 -16.95 -21.11
CA GLU A 150 -17.36 -17.27 -19.69
C GLU A 150 -16.09 -16.63 -19.10
N ALA A 151 -14.95 -16.73 -19.79
CA ALA A 151 -13.69 -16.14 -19.33
C ALA A 151 -13.75 -14.59 -19.31
N GLN A 152 -14.44 -13.98 -20.27
CA GLN A 152 -14.65 -12.53 -20.28
C GLN A 152 -15.56 -12.08 -19.13
N LEU A 153 -16.62 -12.83 -18.85
CA LEU A 153 -17.52 -12.58 -17.72
C LEU A 153 -16.80 -12.77 -16.38
N GLU A 154 -16.00 -13.83 -16.23
CA GLU A 154 -15.17 -14.08 -15.06
C GLU A 154 -14.16 -12.95 -14.83
N ALA A 155 -13.45 -12.54 -15.88
CA ALA A 155 -12.49 -11.43 -15.81
C ALA A 155 -13.17 -10.12 -15.36
N ARG A 156 -14.37 -9.83 -15.87
CA ARG A 156 -15.12 -8.61 -15.54
C ARG A 156 -15.73 -8.63 -14.14
N THR A 157 -16.24 -9.78 -13.70
CA THR A 157 -16.95 -9.91 -12.41
C THR A 157 -16.00 -10.15 -11.25
N LEU A 158 -14.95 -10.95 -11.44
CA LEU A 158 -14.04 -11.36 -10.37
C LEU A 158 -12.70 -10.63 -10.41
N MET A 159 -12.08 -10.49 -11.59
CA MET A 159 -10.68 -10.07 -11.70
C MET A 159 -10.48 -8.58 -11.99
N LEU A 160 -11.55 -7.84 -12.29
CA LEU A 160 -11.46 -6.42 -12.62
C LEU A 160 -10.82 -5.65 -11.47
N ALA A 161 -9.89 -4.73 -11.79
CA ALA A 161 -9.15 -3.99 -10.78
C ALA A 161 -10.05 -3.20 -9.82
N SER A 162 -11.19 -2.69 -10.31
CA SER A 162 -12.18 -2.00 -9.48
C SER A 162 -12.88 -2.89 -8.43
N ASN A 163 -12.84 -4.21 -8.58
CA ASN A 163 -13.46 -5.15 -7.65
C ASN A 163 -12.46 -5.61 -6.57
N ASN A 164 -11.16 -5.43 -6.81
CA ASN A 164 -10.08 -5.97 -6.00
C ASN A 164 -9.29 -4.85 -5.32
N VAL A 165 -9.99 -4.08 -4.49
CA VAL A 165 -9.47 -2.86 -3.83
C VAL A 165 -8.89 -3.10 -2.44
N LEU A 166 -9.02 -4.32 -1.89
CA LEU A 166 -8.51 -4.70 -0.58
C LEU A 166 -7.47 -5.84 -0.71
N PHE A 167 -6.53 -5.87 0.22
CA PHE A 167 -5.62 -7.01 0.37
C PHE A 167 -6.35 -8.21 0.98
N PRO A 168 -6.28 -9.41 0.39
CA PRO A 168 -6.90 -10.61 0.95
C PRO A 168 -6.31 -11.06 2.30
N ALA A 169 -5.11 -10.59 2.64
CA ALA A 169 -4.43 -10.97 3.88
C ALA A 169 -4.93 -10.20 5.10
N SER A 170 -5.25 -8.91 4.96
CA SER A 170 -5.56 -8.00 6.07
C SER A 170 -6.89 -7.28 5.94
N GLY A 171 -7.48 -7.21 4.73
CA GLY A 171 -8.64 -6.37 4.46
C GLY A 171 -8.33 -4.87 4.41
N GLU A 172 -7.06 -4.47 4.47
CA GLU A 172 -6.67 -3.09 4.25
C GLU A 172 -6.73 -2.74 2.74
N PRO A 173 -7.01 -1.47 2.38
CA PRO A 173 -7.04 -1.07 0.98
C PRO A 173 -5.69 -1.28 0.26
N SER A 174 -5.73 -1.90 -0.92
CA SER A 174 -4.57 -2.08 -1.80
C SER A 174 -4.32 -0.87 -2.71
N ILE A 175 -5.37 -0.09 -2.96
CA ILE A 175 -5.37 1.09 -3.85
C ILE A 175 -4.95 2.38 -3.14
N VAL A 176 -4.18 2.28 -2.06
CA VAL A 176 -3.72 3.47 -1.33
C VAL A 176 -2.73 4.25 -2.20
N PRO A 177 -2.97 5.56 -2.42
CA PRO A 177 -2.02 6.41 -3.12
C PRO A 177 -0.60 6.31 -2.55
N SER A 178 0.39 6.43 -3.43
CA SER A 178 1.79 6.31 -3.08
C SER A 178 2.55 7.59 -3.40
N GLN A 179 3.67 7.80 -2.71
CA GLN A 179 4.70 8.81 -3.00
C GLN A 179 4.11 10.20 -3.28
N ASP A 180 4.22 10.68 -4.52
CA ASP A 180 3.92 12.04 -4.95
C ASP A 180 2.47 12.46 -4.67
N VAL A 181 1.51 11.54 -4.82
CA VAL A 181 0.10 11.80 -4.54
C VAL A 181 -0.11 12.08 -3.06
N VAL A 182 0.52 11.27 -2.19
CA VAL A 182 0.48 11.45 -0.74
C VAL A 182 1.13 12.78 -0.35
N LEU A 183 2.26 13.11 -0.96
CA LEU A 183 2.97 14.36 -0.69
C LEU A 183 2.13 15.60 -1.07
N GLY A 184 1.47 15.56 -2.23
CA GLY A 184 0.57 16.64 -2.67
C GLY A 184 -0.64 16.83 -1.75
N LEU A 185 -1.30 15.73 -1.37
CA LEU A 185 -2.42 15.76 -0.43
C LEU A 185 -1.98 16.23 0.96
N TYR A 186 -0.83 15.75 1.45
CA TYR A 186 -0.27 16.16 2.72
C TYR A 186 0.05 17.65 2.75
N HIS A 187 0.74 18.17 1.72
CA HIS A 187 1.04 19.60 1.61
C HIS A 187 -0.22 20.46 1.60
N ALA A 188 -1.24 20.08 0.81
CA ALA A 188 -2.49 20.83 0.72
C ALA A 188 -3.31 20.80 2.02
N THR A 189 -3.24 19.70 2.78
CA THR A 189 -4.00 19.55 4.04
C THR A 189 -3.25 20.01 5.29
N ARG A 190 -2.03 20.52 5.12
CA ARG A 190 -1.23 21.04 6.22
C ARG A 190 -1.60 22.49 6.51
N GLU A 191 -1.46 22.88 7.76
CA GLU A 191 -1.72 24.25 8.20
C GLU A 191 -0.43 25.03 8.34
N ARG A 192 -0.46 26.28 7.92
CA ARG A 192 0.63 27.24 8.07
C ARG A 192 0.19 28.36 9.00
N VAL A 193 1.06 28.74 9.93
CA VAL A 193 0.82 29.90 10.79
C VAL A 193 1.14 31.16 10.00
N ASN A 194 0.28 32.18 10.10
CA ASN A 194 0.41 33.46 9.40
C ASN A 194 0.39 33.30 7.87
N GLY A 195 -0.45 32.40 7.37
CA GLY A 195 -0.72 32.24 5.94
C GLY A 195 -1.51 33.41 5.38
N LYS A 196 -1.36 33.69 4.08
CA LYS A 196 -2.12 34.77 3.44
C LYS A 196 -3.64 34.50 3.56
N GLY A 197 -4.39 35.45 4.09
CA GLY A 197 -5.84 35.32 4.29
C GLY A 197 -6.25 34.48 5.50
N GLU A 198 -5.38 34.32 6.50
CA GLU A 198 -5.70 33.65 7.76
C GLU A 198 -6.88 34.29 8.50
N GLY A 199 -7.85 33.44 8.88
CA GLY A 199 -9.06 33.81 9.61
C GLY A 199 -10.16 34.43 8.75
N MET A 200 -10.03 34.41 7.42
CA MET A 200 -11.12 34.77 6.52
C MET A 200 -12.26 33.74 6.60
N ALA A 201 -13.49 34.22 6.45
CA ALA A 201 -14.69 33.39 6.44
C ALA A 201 -15.30 33.37 5.03
N PHE A 202 -15.64 32.18 4.54
CA PHE A 202 -16.16 31.94 3.19
C PHE A 202 -17.55 31.31 3.24
N MET A 203 -18.41 31.74 2.31
CA MET A 203 -19.80 31.27 2.19
C MET A 203 -19.91 29.87 1.57
N ASP A 204 -19.04 29.55 0.62
CA ASP A 204 -19.04 28.28 -0.11
C ASP A 204 -17.65 27.93 -0.67
N LEU A 205 -17.52 26.72 -1.21
CA LEU A 205 -16.28 26.24 -1.85
C LEU A 205 -15.91 27.04 -3.10
N ALA A 206 -16.91 27.58 -3.82
CA ALA A 206 -16.67 28.36 -5.02
C ALA A 206 -15.98 29.70 -4.70
N GLU A 207 -16.32 30.31 -3.57
CA GLU A 207 -15.65 31.51 -3.06
C GLU A 207 -14.22 31.22 -2.63
N VAL A 208 -13.98 30.08 -1.95
CA VAL A 208 -12.63 29.62 -1.59
C VAL A 208 -11.77 29.44 -2.84
N GLN A 209 -12.30 28.78 -3.88
CA GLN A 209 -11.59 28.59 -5.14
C GLN A 209 -11.28 29.93 -5.83
N ARG A 210 -12.25 30.86 -5.90
CA ARG A 210 -12.02 32.21 -6.45
C ARG A 210 -10.94 32.97 -5.69
N ALA A 211 -10.93 32.89 -4.36
CA ALA A 211 -9.93 33.55 -3.53
C ALA A 211 -8.54 32.95 -3.74
N LEU A 212 -8.44 31.62 -3.91
CA LEU A 212 -7.19 30.93 -4.24
C LEU A 212 -6.67 31.34 -5.62
N ASP A 213 -7.55 31.38 -6.63
CA ASP A 213 -7.21 31.76 -8.00
C ASP A 213 -6.79 33.24 -8.11
N ALA A 214 -7.39 34.12 -7.30
CA ALA A 214 -6.99 35.52 -7.15
C ALA A 214 -5.67 35.67 -6.37
N GLY A 215 -5.17 34.60 -5.75
CA GLY A 215 -3.97 34.62 -4.91
C GLY A 215 -4.16 35.36 -3.59
N GLU A 216 -5.40 35.54 -3.11
CA GLU A 216 -5.69 36.18 -1.82
C GLU A 216 -5.55 35.24 -0.62
N VAL A 217 -5.62 33.93 -0.87
CA VAL A 217 -5.35 32.89 0.13
C VAL A 217 -4.32 31.89 -0.36
N GLU A 218 -3.56 31.28 0.56
CA GLU A 218 -2.71 30.11 0.25
C GLU A 218 -3.41 28.80 0.63
N LEU A 219 -3.06 27.68 -0.02
CA LEU A 219 -3.62 26.34 0.26
C LEU A 219 -3.55 25.94 1.75
N THR A 220 -2.50 26.36 2.44
CA THR A 220 -2.22 26.00 3.85
C THR A 220 -2.79 27.00 4.86
N SER A 221 -3.50 28.03 4.39
CA SER A 221 -4.05 29.09 5.24
C SER A 221 -5.27 28.60 6.02
N LYS A 222 -5.36 28.97 7.29
CA LYS A 222 -6.49 28.67 8.17
C LYS A 222 -7.67 29.59 7.84
N ILE A 223 -8.83 29.01 7.57
CA ILE A 223 -10.04 29.70 7.15
C ILE A 223 -11.27 29.11 7.85
N HIS A 224 -12.34 29.89 7.89
CA HIS A 224 -13.67 29.40 8.26
C HIS A 224 -14.48 29.22 6.98
N VAL A 225 -15.08 28.06 6.76
CA VAL A 225 -15.91 27.82 5.56
C VAL A 225 -17.17 27.07 5.94
N ARG A 226 -18.28 27.46 5.32
CA ARG A 226 -19.54 26.76 5.44
C ARG A 226 -19.55 25.55 4.51
N LEU A 227 -19.62 24.35 5.08
CA LEU A 227 -19.67 23.08 4.35
C LEU A 227 -21.02 22.41 4.55
N THR A 228 -21.46 21.67 3.53
CA THR A 228 -22.66 20.84 3.60
C THR A 228 -22.23 19.38 3.68
N GLU A 229 -22.48 18.76 4.82
CA GLU A 229 -22.28 17.33 5.05
C GLU A 229 -23.55 16.55 4.75
N TRP A 230 -23.39 15.29 4.36
CA TRP A 230 -24.51 14.41 4.02
C TRP A 230 -24.45 13.20 4.93
N ASN A 231 -25.27 13.20 5.97
CA ASN A 231 -25.35 12.09 6.91
C ASN A 231 -26.42 11.10 6.44
N LYS A 232 -26.08 9.81 6.49
CA LYS A 232 -27.02 8.74 6.13
C LYS A 232 -27.86 8.40 7.35
N ASN A 233 -29.17 8.64 7.28
CA ASN A 233 -30.07 8.29 8.35
C ASN A 233 -30.26 6.75 8.38
N LYS A 234 -30.05 6.11 9.55
CA LYS A 234 -30.05 4.65 9.69
C LYS A 234 -31.44 4.03 9.43
N ASP A 235 -32.51 4.80 9.66
CA ASP A 235 -33.89 4.31 9.60
C ASP A 235 -34.54 4.48 8.21
N SER A 236 -34.26 5.59 7.50
CA SER A 236 -34.81 5.87 6.17
C SER A 236 -33.87 5.50 5.02
N GLY A 237 -32.57 5.38 5.30
CA GLY A 237 -31.55 5.18 4.27
C GLY A 237 -31.29 6.39 3.37
N GLU A 238 -31.98 7.52 3.60
CA GLU A 238 -31.81 8.77 2.87
C GLU A 238 -30.64 9.61 3.42
N PHE A 239 -30.12 10.49 2.58
CA PHE A 239 -29.04 11.41 2.95
C PHE A 239 -29.62 12.77 3.33
N GLU A 240 -29.44 13.16 4.59
CA GLU A 240 -29.88 14.45 5.10
C GLU A 240 -28.73 15.47 5.01
N PRO A 241 -28.96 16.67 4.44
CA PRO A 241 -27.95 17.71 4.38
C PRO A 241 -27.86 18.47 5.70
N GLU A 242 -26.69 18.48 6.31
CA GLU A 242 -26.37 19.32 7.47
C GLU A 242 -25.35 20.38 7.07
N VAL A 243 -25.59 21.63 7.46
CA VAL A 243 -24.71 22.75 7.11
C VAL A 243 -24.00 23.23 8.36
N HIS A 244 -22.68 23.12 8.36
CA HIS A 244 -21.83 23.49 9.49
C HIS A 244 -20.80 24.55 9.05
N LEU A 245 -20.51 25.50 9.94
CA LEU A 245 -19.36 26.39 9.79
C LEU A 245 -18.16 25.67 10.41
N VAL A 246 -17.14 25.35 9.60
CA VAL A 246 -16.01 24.52 10.04
C VAL A 246 -14.70 25.28 9.93
N ASP A 247 -13.88 25.14 10.97
CA ASP A 247 -12.50 25.63 11.01
C ASP A 247 -11.60 24.65 10.25
N THR A 248 -11.01 25.11 9.15
CA THR A 248 -10.22 24.24 8.28
C THR A 248 -9.16 25.02 7.49
N THR A 249 -8.51 24.37 6.54
CA THR A 249 -7.59 25.03 5.59
C THR A 249 -8.20 25.08 4.20
N VAL A 250 -7.73 26.01 3.36
CA VAL A 250 -8.17 26.13 1.95
C VAL A 250 -8.05 24.79 1.23
N GLY A 251 -6.92 24.09 1.37
CA GLY A 251 -6.72 22.79 0.71
C GLY A 251 -7.64 21.68 1.25
N ARG A 252 -7.92 21.63 2.55
CA ARG A 252 -8.90 20.69 3.12
C ARG A 252 -10.32 20.98 2.63
N ALA A 253 -10.69 22.26 2.57
CA ALA A 253 -11.98 22.69 2.05
C ALA A 253 -12.15 22.26 0.58
N LEU A 254 -11.18 22.50 -0.29
CA LEU A 254 -11.24 22.07 -1.69
C LEU A 254 -11.30 20.54 -1.83
N LEU A 255 -10.62 19.80 -0.95
CA LEU A 255 -10.71 18.34 -0.89
C LEU A 255 -12.04 17.82 -0.30
N SER A 256 -12.93 18.67 0.22
CA SER A 256 -14.27 18.22 0.61
C SER A 256 -15.12 17.85 -0.60
N GLU A 257 -14.89 18.45 -1.77
CA GLU A 257 -15.67 18.20 -3.00
C GLU A 257 -15.51 16.76 -3.52
N ILE A 258 -14.38 16.12 -3.20
CA ILE A 258 -14.12 14.74 -3.63
C ILE A 258 -14.78 13.69 -2.72
N LEU A 259 -15.23 14.07 -1.52
CA LEU A 259 -15.82 13.14 -0.58
C LEU A 259 -17.16 12.59 -1.11
N PRO A 260 -17.39 11.27 -1.04
CA PRO A 260 -18.70 10.71 -1.29
C PRO A 260 -19.69 11.11 -0.18
N LYS A 261 -20.97 11.10 -0.53
CA LYS A 261 -22.05 11.32 0.45
C LYS A 261 -22.01 10.20 1.50
N GLY A 262 -22.16 10.54 2.78
CA GLY A 262 -22.09 9.60 3.90
C GLY A 262 -20.74 9.55 4.63
N LEU A 263 -19.71 10.26 4.15
CA LEU A 263 -18.47 10.48 4.90
C LEU A 263 -18.44 11.86 5.52
N GLU A 264 -18.12 11.90 6.80
CA GLU A 264 -17.91 13.13 7.57
C GLU A 264 -16.64 13.85 7.11
N PHE A 265 -16.67 15.19 7.15
CA PHE A 265 -15.50 16.02 6.84
C PHE A 265 -14.38 15.86 7.87
N SER A 266 -14.70 15.37 9.07
CA SER A 266 -13.75 15.00 10.13
C SER A 266 -12.63 14.07 9.64
N HIS A 267 -12.90 13.23 8.65
CA HIS A 267 -11.91 12.34 8.05
C HIS A 267 -10.84 13.07 7.23
N ILE A 268 -11.15 14.23 6.64
CA ILE A 268 -10.21 15.07 5.86
C ILE A 268 -9.67 16.23 6.69
N ASN A 269 -10.33 16.65 7.78
CA ASN A 269 -9.93 17.82 8.56
C ASN A 269 -8.69 17.59 9.46
N LYS A 270 -7.62 17.04 8.89
CA LYS A 270 -6.33 16.74 9.50
C LYS A 270 -5.26 16.68 8.42
N ALA A 271 -3.99 16.67 8.82
CA ALA A 271 -2.89 16.46 7.88
C ALA A 271 -2.96 15.03 7.32
N LEU A 272 -3.23 14.89 6.01
CA LEU A 272 -3.41 13.60 5.35
C LEU A 272 -2.06 12.91 5.10
N LYS A 273 -1.57 12.20 6.13
CA LYS A 273 -0.44 11.26 6.01
C LYS A 273 -0.89 9.99 5.29
N LYS A 274 0.06 9.19 4.80
CA LYS A 274 -0.23 7.90 4.12
C LYS A 274 -1.20 6.99 4.90
N LYS A 275 -1.02 6.89 6.22
CA LYS A 275 -1.90 6.08 7.09
C LYS A 275 -3.32 6.64 7.17
N GLU A 276 -3.47 7.97 7.25
CA GLU A 276 -4.77 8.63 7.28
C GLU A 276 -5.51 8.50 5.95
N ILE A 277 -4.79 8.57 4.83
CA ILE A 277 -5.37 8.31 3.50
C ILE A 277 -5.88 6.86 3.39
N SER A 278 -5.12 5.89 3.90
CA SER A 278 -5.57 4.49 3.96
C SER A 278 -6.85 4.35 4.80
N ARG A 279 -6.89 4.99 5.97
CA ARG A 279 -8.09 5.03 6.84
C ARG A 279 -9.29 5.68 6.15
N LEU A 280 -9.08 6.76 5.40
CA LEU A 280 -10.12 7.44 4.63
C LEU A 280 -10.73 6.51 3.56
N ILE A 281 -9.89 5.82 2.80
CA ILE A 281 -10.35 4.85 1.77
C ILE A 281 -11.09 3.68 2.42
N ASN A 282 -10.59 3.17 3.55
CA ASN A 282 -11.24 2.09 4.28
C ASN A 282 -12.61 2.52 4.84
N ALA A 283 -12.71 3.72 5.42
CA ALA A 283 -13.97 4.30 5.88
C ALA A 283 -14.97 4.46 4.73
N SER A 284 -14.51 4.95 3.57
CA SER A 284 -15.31 5.03 2.35
C SER A 284 -15.83 3.66 1.91
N PHE A 285 -14.96 2.64 1.91
CA PHE A 285 -15.34 1.29 1.50
C PHE A 285 -16.45 0.72 2.36
N ARG A 286 -16.36 0.93 3.68
CA ARG A 286 -17.30 0.41 4.67
C ARG A 286 -18.64 1.18 4.67
N LYS A 287 -18.61 2.52 4.67
CA LYS A 287 -19.83 3.36 4.78
C LYS A 287 -20.52 3.59 3.43
N CYS A 288 -19.74 3.85 2.37
CA CYS A 288 -20.26 4.27 1.05
C CYS A 288 -20.24 3.13 0.01
N GLY A 289 -19.55 2.03 0.28
CA GLY A 289 -19.46 0.87 -0.60
C GLY A 289 -18.38 0.97 -1.68
N LEU A 290 -18.27 -0.08 -2.49
CA LEU A 290 -17.19 -0.27 -3.46
C LEU A 290 -17.15 0.84 -4.54
N LYS A 291 -18.28 1.13 -5.18
CA LYS A 291 -18.36 2.03 -6.33
C LYS A 291 -17.88 3.44 -5.98
N GLU A 292 -18.41 4.01 -4.90
CA GLU A 292 -18.04 5.36 -4.45
C GLU A 292 -16.58 5.42 -4.00
N THR A 293 -16.06 4.33 -3.42
CA THR A 293 -14.64 4.24 -3.01
C THR A 293 -13.69 4.24 -4.19
N VAL A 294 -14.02 3.55 -5.28
CA VAL A 294 -13.22 3.58 -6.52
C VAL A 294 -13.20 5.00 -7.11
N VAL A 295 -14.35 5.69 -7.13
CA VAL A 295 -14.44 7.07 -7.60
C VAL A 295 -13.64 8.02 -6.71
N LEU A 296 -13.72 7.86 -5.39
CA LEU A 296 -12.94 8.63 -4.43
C LEU A 296 -11.43 8.42 -4.65
N ALA A 297 -10.99 7.18 -4.83
CA ALA A 297 -9.57 6.87 -5.04
C ALA A 297 -9.02 7.48 -6.34
N ASP A 298 -9.76 7.41 -7.45
CA ASP A 298 -9.38 8.06 -8.71
C ASP A 298 -9.30 9.58 -8.55
N LYS A 299 -10.29 10.21 -7.89
CA LYS A 299 -10.30 11.66 -7.62
C LYS A 299 -9.17 12.09 -6.69
N LEU A 300 -8.84 11.30 -5.67
CA LEU A 300 -7.71 11.53 -4.76
C LEU A 300 -6.39 11.50 -5.53
N MET A 301 -6.23 10.53 -6.44
CA MET A 301 -5.04 10.41 -7.27
C MET A 301 -4.85 11.64 -8.16
N GLN A 302 -5.90 12.03 -8.91
CA GLN A 302 -5.85 13.17 -9.83
C GLN A 302 -5.56 14.48 -9.10
N ASN A 303 -6.25 14.73 -7.98
CA ASN A 303 -6.02 15.92 -7.17
C ASN A 303 -4.64 15.91 -6.52
N GLY A 304 -4.18 14.77 -5.99
CA GLY A 304 -2.86 14.69 -5.38
C GLY A 304 -1.73 14.98 -6.37
N PHE A 305 -1.80 14.49 -7.62
CA PHE A 305 -0.82 14.86 -8.65
C PHE A 305 -0.86 16.35 -9.00
N ARG A 306 -2.06 16.92 -9.19
CA ARG A 306 -2.24 18.35 -9.46
C ARG A 306 -1.67 19.21 -8.33
N LEU A 307 -2.04 18.91 -7.09
CA LEU A 307 -1.60 19.62 -5.89
C LEU A 307 -0.09 19.45 -5.65
N SER A 308 0.48 18.28 -5.93
CA SER A 308 1.92 18.03 -5.85
C SER A 308 2.70 18.91 -6.84
N THR A 309 2.19 19.05 -8.07
CA THR A 309 2.79 19.95 -9.08
C THR A 309 2.73 21.41 -8.65
N HIS A 310 1.59 21.85 -8.09
CA HIS A 310 1.46 23.21 -7.56
C HIS A 310 2.34 23.47 -6.32
N ALA A 311 2.57 22.46 -5.49
CA ALA A 311 3.42 22.60 -4.30
C ALA A 311 4.89 22.87 -4.65
N GLY A 312 5.36 22.44 -5.82
CA GLY A 312 6.71 22.72 -6.30
C GLY A 312 7.82 22.19 -5.37
N ILE A 313 7.54 21.12 -4.61
CA ILE A 313 8.46 20.58 -3.62
C ILE A 313 9.68 20.00 -4.34
N SER A 314 10.86 20.48 -3.95
CA SER A 314 12.15 20.03 -4.48
C SER A 314 13.07 19.63 -3.34
N ILE A 315 14.11 18.85 -3.63
CA ILE A 315 15.17 18.53 -2.69
C ILE A 315 16.43 19.28 -3.09
N CYS A 316 17.01 20.01 -2.15
CA CYS A 316 18.33 20.64 -2.31
C CYS A 316 19.29 20.20 -1.19
N VAL A 317 20.57 20.53 -1.35
CA VAL A 317 21.61 20.21 -0.35
C VAL A 317 21.38 20.96 0.96
N ASP A 318 20.79 22.16 0.90
CA ASP A 318 20.51 22.98 2.08
C ASP A 318 19.36 22.43 2.93
N ASP A 319 18.47 21.63 2.33
CA ASP A 319 17.41 20.94 3.09
C ASP A 319 17.99 19.91 4.06
N MET A 320 19.22 19.43 3.84
CA MET A 320 19.88 18.42 4.66
C MET A 320 20.55 19.03 5.90
N LEU A 321 19.79 19.62 6.82
CA LEU A 321 20.32 20.37 7.97
C LEU A 321 21.11 19.48 8.95
N VAL A 322 22.43 19.73 9.05
CA VAL A 322 23.31 19.03 10.02
C VAL A 322 23.22 19.75 11.37
N PRO A 323 22.94 19.03 12.47
CA PRO A 323 22.83 19.67 13.78
C PRO A 323 24.20 20.16 14.28
N PRO A 324 24.31 21.41 14.77
CA PRO A 324 25.59 21.95 15.27
C PRO A 324 26.11 21.19 16.49
N GLN A 325 25.22 20.61 17.31
CA GLN A 325 25.58 19.80 18.48
C GLN A 325 26.26 18.48 18.11
N LYS A 326 26.23 18.06 16.83
CA LYS A 326 26.85 16.81 16.37
C LYS A 326 28.32 16.68 16.78
N ALA A 327 29.10 17.74 16.60
CA ALA A 327 30.54 17.72 16.91
C ALA A 327 30.80 17.51 18.41
N GLU A 328 29.94 18.07 19.27
CA GLU A 328 30.02 17.90 20.71
C GLU A 328 29.68 16.46 21.14
N ILE A 329 28.60 15.89 20.58
CA ILE A 329 28.17 14.52 20.88
C ILE A 329 29.25 13.51 20.46
N ILE A 330 29.83 13.68 19.27
CA ILE A 330 30.91 12.82 18.78
C ILE A 330 32.16 12.98 19.67
N GLY A 331 32.55 14.21 20.00
CA GLY A 331 33.71 14.46 20.87
C GLY A 331 33.52 13.94 22.31
N ARG A 332 32.28 13.83 22.81
CA ARG A 332 31.98 13.14 24.08
C ARG A 332 32.15 11.63 23.94
N ALA A 333 31.56 11.03 22.90
CA ALA A 333 31.69 9.59 22.63
C ALA A 333 33.14 9.15 22.43
N GLU A 334 33.95 9.93 21.70
CA GLU A 334 35.38 9.65 21.50
C GLU A 334 36.18 9.66 22.81
N ARG A 335 35.84 10.56 23.75
CA ARG A 335 36.45 10.59 25.09
C ARG A 335 36.08 9.37 25.91
N GLU A 336 34.79 8.99 25.92
CA GLU A 336 34.32 7.79 26.61
C GLU A 336 35.00 6.52 26.07
N VAL A 337 35.13 6.39 24.75
CA VAL A 337 35.83 5.27 24.12
C VAL A 337 37.31 5.24 24.53
N LYS A 338 37.97 6.41 24.62
CA LYS A 338 39.37 6.51 25.05
C LYS A 338 39.56 6.11 26.53
N GLU A 339 38.60 6.43 27.39
CA GLU A 339 38.60 5.99 28.80
C GLU A 339 38.46 4.47 28.91
N ILE A 340 37.57 3.86 28.11
CA ILE A 340 37.42 2.40 28.05
C ILE A 340 38.70 1.73 27.52
N GLU A 341 39.37 2.33 26.53
CA GLU A 341 40.65 1.82 26.02
C GLU A 341 41.74 1.89 27.11
N GLN A 342 41.79 2.95 27.91
CA GLN A 342 42.72 3.05 29.03
C GLN A 342 42.44 2.02 30.13
N GLN A 343 41.18 1.73 30.42
CA GLN A 343 40.78 0.66 31.34
C GLN A 343 41.23 -0.71 30.83
N TYR A 344 41.13 -0.94 29.52
CA TYR A 344 41.59 -2.19 28.88
C TYR A 344 43.10 -2.35 29.00
N VAL A 345 43.88 -1.30 28.69
CA VAL A 345 45.35 -1.31 28.83
C VAL A 345 45.78 -1.52 30.29
N SER A 346 44.98 -1.03 31.24
CA SER A 346 45.21 -1.19 32.68
C SER A 346 44.73 -2.54 33.23
N GLY A 347 44.15 -3.41 32.39
CA GLY A 347 43.67 -4.75 32.76
C GLY A 347 42.36 -4.79 33.56
N LEU A 348 41.60 -3.70 33.60
CA LEU A 348 40.33 -3.59 34.35
C LEU A 348 39.13 -4.19 33.60
N VAL A 349 39.21 -4.32 32.27
CA VAL A 349 38.15 -4.87 31.41
C VAL A 349 38.73 -5.89 30.45
N THR A 350 37.93 -6.89 30.09
CA THR A 350 38.30 -7.88 29.07
C THR A 350 38.12 -7.34 27.65
N ALA A 351 38.74 -7.99 26.66
CA ALA A 351 38.63 -7.58 25.25
C ALA A 351 37.17 -7.63 24.72
N GLY A 352 36.39 -8.61 25.16
CA GLY A 352 34.97 -8.74 24.79
C GLY A 352 34.10 -7.64 25.42
N GLU A 353 34.31 -7.34 26.70
CA GLU A 353 33.61 -6.25 27.38
C GLU A 353 33.97 -4.88 26.80
N ARG A 354 35.25 -4.66 26.46
CA ARG A 354 35.72 -3.47 25.75
C ARG A 354 34.95 -3.30 24.44
N TYR A 355 34.89 -4.34 23.61
CA TYR A 355 34.18 -4.32 22.34
C TYR A 355 32.69 -3.97 22.51
N ASN A 356 31.98 -4.67 23.41
CA ASN A 356 30.56 -4.41 23.64
C ASN A 356 30.30 -2.98 24.15
N LYS A 357 31.12 -2.49 25.09
CA LYS A 357 31.01 -1.11 25.60
C LYS A 357 31.25 -0.07 24.50
N VAL A 358 32.25 -0.27 23.64
CA VAL A 358 32.53 0.65 22.53
C VAL A 358 31.37 0.68 21.54
N VAL A 359 30.81 -0.48 21.20
CA VAL A 359 29.62 -0.59 20.33
C VAL A 359 28.42 0.13 20.96
N ASP A 360 28.18 -0.06 22.26
CA ASP A 360 27.08 0.60 22.98
C ASP A 360 27.23 2.13 23.02
N ILE A 361 28.44 2.64 23.27
CA ILE A 361 28.72 4.09 23.29
C ILE A 361 28.42 4.69 21.92
N TRP A 362 28.89 4.07 20.84
CA TRP A 362 28.64 4.56 19.48
C TRP A 362 27.18 4.40 19.06
N GLY A 363 26.49 3.35 19.49
CA GLY A 363 25.06 3.17 19.30
C GLY A 363 24.27 4.32 19.93
N LYS A 364 24.53 4.60 21.22
CA LYS A 364 23.90 5.71 21.96
C LYS A 364 24.20 7.08 21.33
N ALA A 365 25.46 7.34 20.99
CA ALA A 365 25.86 8.60 20.36
C ALA A 365 25.13 8.82 19.03
N GLY A 366 25.02 7.77 18.21
CA GLY A 366 24.30 7.86 16.96
C GLY A 366 22.80 8.11 17.15
N ASP A 367 22.17 7.50 18.15
CA ASP A 367 20.76 7.74 18.47
C ASP A 367 20.51 9.15 19.00
N GLU A 368 21.44 9.69 19.79
CA GLU A 368 21.38 11.06 20.27
C GLU A 368 21.52 12.09 19.14
N VAL A 369 22.48 11.90 18.23
CA VAL A 369 22.62 12.71 17.02
C VAL A 369 21.32 12.65 16.19
N SER A 370 20.73 11.47 16.04
CA SER A 370 19.47 11.30 15.32
C SER A 370 18.31 12.04 15.98
N LYS A 371 18.20 12.02 17.31
CA LYS A 371 17.15 12.72 18.06
C LYS A 371 17.29 14.23 17.91
N VAL A 372 18.49 14.78 18.11
CA VAL A 372 18.75 16.22 17.98
C VAL A 372 18.48 16.70 16.56
N MET A 373 18.94 15.94 15.55
CA MET A 373 18.68 16.24 14.14
C MET A 373 17.18 16.30 13.85
N MET A 374 16.40 15.29 14.28
CA MET A 374 14.96 15.26 14.03
C MET A 374 14.21 16.38 14.76
N GLN A 375 14.60 16.72 15.99
CA GLN A 375 13.99 17.82 16.73
C GLN A 375 14.22 19.17 16.04
N GLN A 376 15.44 19.41 15.55
CA GLN A 376 15.78 20.63 14.82
C GLN A 376 15.11 20.69 13.45
N LEU A 377 15.02 19.55 12.75
CA LEU A 377 14.42 19.48 11.43
C LEU A 377 12.89 19.59 11.48
N ALA A 378 12.25 19.08 12.54
CA ALA A 378 10.79 19.05 12.68
C ALA A 378 10.17 20.41 13.02
N LYS A 379 10.94 21.33 13.61
CA LYS A 379 10.45 22.63 14.03
C LYS A 379 11.08 23.76 13.22
N GLN A 380 10.25 24.71 12.83
CA GLN A 380 10.67 25.95 12.20
C GLN A 380 10.06 27.11 12.98
N LYS A 381 10.87 28.12 13.32
CA LYS A 381 10.36 29.34 13.92
C LYS A 381 9.67 30.19 12.86
N THR A 382 8.48 30.70 13.19
CA THR A 382 7.72 31.62 12.34
C THR A 382 7.16 32.77 13.18
N ILE A 383 6.77 33.84 12.51
CA ILE A 383 6.15 35.00 13.13
C ILE A 383 4.64 34.83 13.02
N ASP A 384 3.96 34.78 14.16
CA ASP A 384 2.50 34.72 14.24
C ASP A 384 1.86 36.04 13.80
N ARG A 385 0.54 36.05 13.56
CA ARG A 385 -0.24 37.24 13.18
C ARG A 385 -0.07 38.41 14.15
N HIS A 386 0.20 38.11 15.42
CA HIS A 386 0.45 39.10 16.49
C HIS A 386 1.91 39.55 16.61
N GLY A 387 2.80 39.14 15.69
CA GLY A 387 4.22 39.52 15.68
C GLY A 387 5.09 38.73 16.66
N LYS A 388 4.57 37.65 17.27
CA LYS A 388 5.30 36.81 18.22
C LYS A 388 5.98 35.64 17.50
N GLU A 389 7.21 35.31 17.89
CA GLU A 389 7.85 34.06 17.45
C GLU A 389 7.12 32.85 18.04
N VAL A 390 6.64 31.97 17.16
CA VAL A 390 6.04 30.69 17.52
C VAL A 390 6.72 29.56 16.76
N ASP A 391 6.82 28.41 17.40
CA ASP A 391 7.29 27.18 16.76
C ASP A 391 6.15 26.64 15.88
N GLN A 392 6.39 26.52 14.59
CA GLN A 392 5.55 25.73 13.69
C GLN A 392 6.26 24.46 13.27
N GLU A 393 5.50 23.48 12.80
CA GLU A 393 6.07 22.30 12.17
C GLU A 393 6.77 22.70 10.85
N SER A 394 7.93 22.09 10.57
CA SER A 394 8.84 22.53 9.52
C SER A 394 8.32 22.25 8.11
N PHE A 395 8.44 23.24 7.21
CA PHE A 395 8.12 23.08 5.78
C PHE A 395 9.33 22.62 4.94
N ASN A 396 10.38 22.11 5.59
CA ASN A 396 11.51 21.50 4.90
C ASN A 396 11.06 20.28 4.06
N SER A 397 11.48 20.22 2.80
CA SER A 397 11.05 19.18 1.85
C SER A 397 11.38 17.76 2.31
N ILE A 398 12.59 17.53 2.85
CA ILE A 398 13.02 16.20 3.31
C ILE A 398 12.20 15.76 4.51
N TYR A 399 11.91 16.68 5.42
CA TYR A 399 11.02 16.41 6.55
C TYR A 399 9.61 16.06 6.08
N MET A 400 9.05 16.86 5.17
CA MET A 400 7.71 16.63 4.62
C MET A 400 7.59 15.27 3.92
N MET A 401 8.59 14.85 3.16
CA MET A 401 8.59 13.54 2.50
C MET A 401 8.54 12.38 3.50
N ALA A 402 9.29 12.48 4.60
CA ALA A 402 9.30 11.44 5.63
C ALA A 402 8.07 11.48 6.56
N ASP A 403 7.64 12.66 7.01
CA ASP A 403 6.49 12.80 7.90
C ASP A 403 5.17 12.43 7.21
N SER A 404 5.00 12.80 5.94
CA SER A 404 3.85 12.39 5.13
C SER A 404 3.79 10.87 4.92
N GLY A 405 4.93 10.18 5.05
CA GLY A 405 5.08 8.77 4.69
C GLY A 405 5.08 8.53 3.18
N ALA A 406 5.27 9.59 2.37
CA ALA A 406 5.37 9.49 0.92
C ALA A 406 6.63 8.70 0.52
N ARG A 407 7.79 9.13 1.03
CA ARG A 407 9.09 8.47 0.81
C ARG A 407 10.09 8.97 1.84
N GLY A 408 10.93 8.08 2.36
CA GLY A 408 11.89 8.44 3.39
C GLY A 408 11.51 7.87 4.76
N SER A 409 12.51 7.46 5.53
CA SER A 409 12.37 7.12 6.95
C SER A 409 13.31 7.97 7.78
N ALA A 410 13.05 8.08 9.09
CA ALA A 410 13.96 8.77 10.01
C ALA A 410 15.39 8.19 9.96
N ALA A 411 15.53 6.89 9.72
CA ALA A 411 16.83 6.24 9.53
C ALA A 411 17.55 6.73 8.26
N GLN A 412 16.83 6.95 7.16
CA GLN A 412 17.42 7.49 5.93
C GLN A 412 17.81 8.97 6.09
N ILE A 413 16.97 9.78 6.75
CA ILE A 413 17.30 11.17 7.08
C ILE A 413 18.56 11.24 7.97
N ARG A 414 18.66 10.35 8.95
CA ARG A 414 19.84 10.23 9.83
C ARG A 414 21.13 10.02 9.03
N GLN A 415 21.09 9.23 7.96
CA GLN A 415 22.26 9.00 7.11
C GLN A 415 22.58 10.23 6.22
N LEU A 416 21.58 11.03 5.85
CA LEU A 416 21.78 12.23 5.03
C LEU A 416 22.42 13.38 5.82
N ALA A 417 21.89 13.68 7.02
CA ALA A 417 22.25 14.88 7.76
C ALA A 417 22.81 14.64 9.19
N GLY A 418 22.62 13.44 9.74
CA GLY A 418 23.13 13.07 11.07
C GLY A 418 24.52 12.45 11.00
N MET A 419 24.59 11.15 11.28
CA MET A 419 25.76 10.30 11.06
C MET A 419 25.29 8.93 10.59
N ARG A 420 26.07 8.25 9.75
CA ARG A 420 25.68 6.93 9.23
C ARG A 420 25.75 5.84 10.31
N GLY A 421 26.68 5.96 11.26
CA GLY A 421 26.76 5.10 12.44
C GLY A 421 27.56 3.81 12.21
N LEU A 422 27.21 2.78 12.99
CA LEU A 422 27.88 1.47 12.98
C LEU A 422 27.44 0.63 11.79
N MET A 423 28.36 -0.18 11.26
CA MET A 423 28.13 -1.05 10.10
C MET A 423 28.39 -2.51 10.46
N ALA A 424 27.63 -3.42 9.85
CA ALA A 424 27.83 -4.86 10.04
C ALA A 424 28.85 -5.43 9.04
N LYS A 425 29.70 -6.33 9.52
CA LYS A 425 30.55 -7.18 8.68
C LYS A 425 29.73 -8.29 8.02
N PRO A 426 30.29 -8.98 7.01
CA PRO A 426 29.62 -10.11 6.37
C PRO A 426 29.30 -11.28 7.31
N ASP A 427 30.06 -11.44 8.40
CA ASP A 427 29.80 -12.44 9.45
C ASP A 427 28.63 -12.05 10.39
N GLY A 428 28.17 -10.80 10.35
CA GLY A 428 27.12 -10.25 11.22
C GLY A 428 27.65 -9.53 12.46
N SER A 429 28.95 -9.55 12.72
CA SER A 429 29.56 -8.75 13.78
C SER A 429 29.57 -7.27 13.41
N ILE A 430 29.50 -6.39 14.42
CA ILE A 430 29.52 -4.93 14.22
C ILE A 430 30.96 -4.44 14.12
N ILE A 431 31.25 -3.53 13.21
CA ILE A 431 32.56 -2.87 13.11
C ILE A 431 32.63 -1.80 14.19
N GLU A 432 33.64 -1.89 15.08
CA GLU A 432 33.83 -0.97 16.20
C GLU A 432 34.11 0.48 15.77
N THR A 433 34.62 0.68 14.55
CA THR A 433 34.87 2.00 13.96
C THR A 433 33.62 2.50 13.24
N PRO A 434 32.90 3.50 13.79
CA PRO A 434 31.69 4.03 13.16
C PRO A 434 32.01 4.94 11.98
N ILE A 435 30.99 5.19 11.16
CA ILE A 435 30.99 6.26 10.16
C ILE A 435 30.34 7.49 10.80
N THR A 436 31.18 8.42 11.27
CA THR A 436 30.77 9.70 11.88
C THR A 436 30.27 10.72 10.86
N ALA A 437 30.70 10.60 9.61
CA ALA A 437 30.26 11.44 8.51
C ALA A 437 28.83 11.08 8.04
N ASN A 438 28.21 12.01 7.32
CA ASN A 438 26.93 11.82 6.63
C ASN A 438 27.09 12.04 5.11
N PHE A 439 26.03 11.81 4.33
CA PHE A 439 26.10 11.98 2.88
C PHE A 439 26.28 13.44 2.43
N ARG A 440 25.81 14.42 3.22
CA ARG A 440 26.05 15.84 2.93
C ARG A 440 27.53 16.22 3.06
N GLU A 441 28.20 15.73 4.10
CA GLU A 441 29.62 15.98 4.38
C GLU A 441 30.55 15.17 3.46
N GLY A 442 30.08 14.02 2.98
CA GLY A 442 30.86 13.08 2.18
C GLY A 442 31.59 12.05 3.04
N LEU A 443 31.89 10.89 2.44
CA LEU A 443 32.59 9.78 3.09
C LEU A 443 34.05 9.73 2.63
N ASN A 444 34.97 9.54 3.57
CA ASN A 444 36.35 9.24 3.21
C ASN A 444 36.49 7.80 2.66
N VAL A 445 37.64 7.48 2.04
CA VAL A 445 37.86 6.18 1.36
C VAL A 445 37.63 5.00 2.31
N LEU A 446 38.09 5.09 3.56
CA LEU A 446 37.96 4.01 4.54
C LEU A 446 36.49 3.81 4.98
N GLN A 447 35.79 4.90 5.29
CA GLN A 447 34.37 4.88 5.65
C GLN A 447 33.50 4.35 4.51
N TYR A 448 33.79 4.78 3.28
CA TYR A 448 33.12 4.26 2.11
C TYR A 448 33.37 2.75 1.95
N PHE A 449 34.63 2.31 2.05
CA PHE A 449 35.00 0.89 1.97
C PHE A 449 34.30 0.04 3.05
N ILE A 450 34.24 0.52 4.29
CA ILE A 450 33.50 -0.13 5.39
C ILE A 450 32.02 -0.29 5.02
N SER A 451 31.38 0.75 4.48
CA SER A 451 29.96 0.69 4.08
C SER A 451 29.66 -0.33 2.98
N THR A 452 30.66 -0.68 2.15
CA THR A 452 30.45 -1.65 1.06
C THR A 452 30.19 -3.08 1.55
N HIS A 453 30.65 -3.45 2.75
CA HIS A 453 30.48 -4.79 3.29
C HIS A 453 29.00 -5.08 3.61
N GLY A 454 28.37 -4.15 4.34
CA GLY A 454 26.95 -4.20 4.68
C GLY A 454 26.08 -4.17 3.42
N ALA A 455 26.33 -3.21 2.53
CA ALA A 455 25.59 -3.07 1.27
C ALA A 455 25.68 -4.32 0.38
N ARG A 456 26.88 -4.90 0.20
CA ARG A 456 27.07 -6.12 -0.61
C ARG A 456 26.36 -7.31 0.01
N LYS A 457 26.45 -7.49 1.33
CA LYS A 457 25.74 -8.57 2.03
C LYS A 457 24.23 -8.40 1.89
N GLY A 458 23.69 -7.19 2.08
CA GLY A 458 22.26 -6.91 1.89
C GLY A 458 21.77 -7.27 0.50
N LEU A 459 22.51 -6.88 -0.55
CA LEU A 459 22.19 -7.24 -1.94
C LEU A 459 22.27 -8.76 -2.19
N ALA A 460 23.31 -9.43 -1.68
CA ALA A 460 23.48 -10.87 -1.84
C ALA A 460 22.38 -11.66 -1.11
N ASP A 461 22.07 -11.28 0.13
CA ASP A 461 21.01 -11.91 0.93
C ASP A 461 19.65 -11.75 0.28
N THR A 462 19.35 -10.57 -0.27
CA THR A 462 18.10 -10.31 -1.00
C THR A 462 17.99 -11.26 -2.20
N ALA A 463 19.04 -11.38 -3.00
CA ALA A 463 19.06 -12.26 -4.16
C ALA A 463 18.90 -13.74 -3.80
N LEU A 464 19.54 -14.20 -2.71
CA LEU A 464 19.49 -15.61 -2.28
C LEU A 464 18.18 -15.97 -1.57
N LYS A 465 17.71 -15.14 -0.65
CA LYS A 465 16.54 -15.45 0.21
C LYS A 465 15.21 -15.33 -0.53
N THR A 466 15.14 -14.53 -1.59
CA THR A 466 13.94 -14.47 -2.46
C THR A 466 13.53 -15.86 -2.97
N ALA A 467 14.50 -16.73 -3.28
CA ALA A 467 14.22 -18.10 -3.70
C ALA A 467 13.57 -18.96 -2.61
N ASN A 468 13.93 -18.74 -1.34
CA ASN A 468 13.42 -19.51 -0.21
C ASN A 468 11.96 -19.16 0.10
N SER A 469 11.60 -17.87 0.02
CA SER A 469 10.23 -17.45 0.29
C SER A 469 9.24 -17.91 -0.79
N GLY A 470 9.63 -17.84 -2.06
CA GLY A 470 8.85 -18.43 -3.15
C GLY A 470 8.68 -19.95 -3.01
N TYR A 471 9.72 -20.64 -2.52
CA TYR A 471 9.63 -22.08 -2.23
C TYR A 471 8.69 -22.40 -1.07
N LEU A 472 8.69 -21.60 0.00
CA LEU A 472 7.76 -21.74 1.12
C LEU A 472 6.32 -21.56 0.65
N THR A 473 6.05 -20.49 -0.12
CA THR A 473 4.71 -20.22 -0.69
C THR A 473 4.21 -21.42 -1.49
N ARG A 474 5.06 -22.00 -2.35
CA ARG A 474 4.71 -23.20 -3.12
C ARG A 474 4.37 -24.37 -2.21
N ARG A 475 5.18 -24.63 -1.17
CA ARG A 475 4.91 -25.71 -0.21
C ARG A 475 3.60 -25.53 0.54
N LEU A 476 3.25 -24.29 0.88
CA LEU A 476 1.96 -24.00 1.50
C LEU A 476 0.82 -24.32 0.53
N VAL A 477 0.90 -23.85 -0.72
CA VAL A 477 -0.11 -24.15 -1.75
C VAL A 477 -0.22 -25.67 -2.00
N ASP A 478 0.89 -26.39 -2.08
CA ASP A 478 0.91 -27.85 -2.29
C ASP A 478 0.11 -28.60 -1.19
N VAL A 479 0.04 -28.06 0.04
CA VAL A 479 -0.68 -28.65 1.17
C VAL A 479 -2.13 -28.15 1.26
N THR A 480 -2.38 -26.89 0.91
CA THR A 480 -3.67 -26.24 1.15
C THR A 480 -4.56 -26.12 -0.08
N GLN A 481 -4.10 -26.45 -1.28
CA GLN A 481 -4.86 -26.23 -2.53
C GLN A 481 -6.26 -26.88 -2.54
N ASP A 482 -6.45 -27.99 -1.82
CA ASP A 482 -7.71 -28.73 -1.80
C ASP A 482 -8.73 -28.15 -0.79
N LEU A 483 -8.34 -27.13 0.00
CA LEU A 483 -9.22 -26.46 0.96
C LEU A 483 -10.08 -25.38 0.27
N VAL A 484 -11.34 -25.73 0.06
CA VAL A 484 -12.38 -24.88 -0.56
C VAL A 484 -13.56 -24.75 0.40
N VAL A 485 -14.27 -23.62 0.34
CA VAL A 485 -15.54 -23.46 1.06
C VAL A 485 -16.63 -24.24 0.32
N THR A 486 -17.21 -25.25 0.97
CA THR A 486 -18.19 -26.17 0.33
C THR A 486 -19.58 -26.06 0.91
N GLU A 487 -19.71 -25.62 2.15
CA GLU A 487 -20.97 -25.53 2.91
C GLU A 487 -21.08 -24.15 3.58
N ASP A 488 -22.30 -23.72 3.92
CA ASP A 488 -22.48 -22.44 4.63
C ASP A 488 -22.23 -22.59 6.13
N ASP A 489 -22.73 -23.66 6.75
CA ASP A 489 -22.61 -23.91 8.17
C ASP A 489 -22.48 -25.41 8.49
N CYS A 490 -21.42 -25.79 9.18
CA CYS A 490 -21.23 -27.16 9.68
C CYS A 490 -21.98 -27.48 10.98
N GLY A 491 -22.64 -26.49 11.60
CA GLY A 491 -23.42 -26.65 12.83
C GLY A 491 -22.59 -26.82 14.10
N THR A 492 -21.25 -26.73 14.04
CA THR A 492 -20.40 -26.89 15.22
C THR A 492 -20.56 -25.73 16.20
N SER A 493 -20.64 -26.07 17.49
CA SER A 493 -20.53 -25.13 18.61
C SER A 493 -19.09 -25.02 19.15
N GLN A 494 -18.14 -25.75 18.53
CA GLN A 494 -16.73 -25.69 18.91
C GLN A 494 -16.09 -24.42 18.36
N GLY A 495 -15.54 -23.63 19.27
CA GLY A 495 -14.78 -22.42 18.96
C GLY A 495 -13.57 -22.25 19.87
N VAL A 496 -12.65 -21.39 19.44
CA VAL A 496 -11.46 -21.00 20.19
C VAL A 496 -11.76 -19.70 20.91
N SER A 497 -11.34 -19.63 22.17
CA SER A 497 -11.37 -18.40 22.94
C SER A 497 -10.27 -17.43 22.47
N MET A 498 -10.66 -16.23 22.06
CA MET A 498 -9.76 -15.15 21.67
C MET A 498 -9.72 -14.07 22.75
N LYS A 499 -8.49 -13.64 23.08
CA LYS A 499 -8.18 -12.55 24.02
C LYS A 499 -7.22 -11.56 23.39
N ALA A 500 -7.08 -10.36 23.93
CA ALA A 500 -5.99 -9.47 23.55
C ALA A 500 -4.62 -10.17 23.77
N LEU A 501 -3.69 -9.99 22.83
CA LEU A 501 -2.33 -10.53 22.95
C LEU A 501 -1.48 -9.56 23.76
N ILE A 502 -1.07 -9.97 24.95
CA ILE A 502 -0.26 -9.16 25.87
C ILE A 502 1.13 -9.79 25.98
N GLU A 503 2.16 -9.08 25.54
CA GLU A 503 3.56 -9.48 25.73
C GLU A 503 4.30 -8.38 26.50
N GLY A 504 4.97 -8.73 27.60
CA GLY A 504 5.77 -7.77 28.36
C GLY A 504 5.00 -6.63 29.03
N GLY A 505 3.67 -6.73 29.15
CA GLY A 505 2.81 -5.68 29.71
C GLY A 505 2.27 -4.67 28.70
N GLU A 506 2.65 -4.78 27.42
CA GLU A 506 2.05 -4.02 26.33
C GLU A 506 1.07 -4.88 25.54
N VAL A 507 -0.04 -4.27 25.12
CA VAL A 507 -1.01 -4.93 24.23
C VAL A 507 -0.43 -4.89 22.81
N VAL A 508 0.04 -6.04 22.33
CA VAL A 508 0.60 -6.18 20.98
C VAL A 508 -0.50 -6.18 19.93
N GLU A 509 -1.60 -6.89 20.22
CA GLU A 509 -2.76 -6.98 19.34
C GLU A 509 -4.04 -6.89 20.18
N ALA A 510 -4.89 -5.92 19.85
CA ALA A 510 -6.14 -5.71 20.56
C ALA A 510 -7.16 -6.82 20.22
N LEU A 511 -8.10 -7.07 21.14
CA LEU A 511 -9.14 -8.07 20.93
C LEU A 511 -9.93 -7.79 19.65
N ARG A 512 -10.25 -6.51 19.38
CA ARG A 512 -10.98 -6.06 18.20
C ARG A 512 -10.40 -6.56 16.88
N ASP A 513 -9.08 -6.51 16.73
CA ASP A 513 -8.40 -6.86 15.48
C ASP A 513 -8.39 -8.38 15.29
N ARG A 514 -8.39 -9.15 16.39
CA ARG A 514 -8.39 -10.62 16.37
C ARG A 514 -9.76 -11.22 16.07
N ILE A 515 -10.84 -10.56 16.48
CA ILE A 515 -12.22 -11.06 16.35
C ILE A 515 -12.94 -10.52 15.11
N LEU A 516 -12.49 -9.40 14.54
CA LEU A 516 -13.11 -8.78 13.37
C LEU A 516 -13.26 -9.77 12.21
N GLY A 517 -14.46 -9.83 11.64
CA GLY A 517 -14.80 -10.71 10.52
C GLY A 517 -14.94 -12.19 10.88
N ARG A 518 -14.86 -12.56 12.16
CA ARG A 518 -15.11 -13.94 12.62
C ARG A 518 -16.57 -14.10 13.06
N VAL A 519 -16.99 -15.36 13.19
CA VAL A 519 -18.34 -15.71 13.66
C VAL A 519 -18.29 -16.13 15.13
N ALA A 520 -19.18 -15.60 15.95
CA ALA A 520 -19.31 -15.98 17.35
C ALA A 520 -19.72 -17.47 17.48
N ALA A 521 -19.02 -18.23 18.32
CA ALA A 521 -19.34 -19.63 18.60
C ALA A 521 -20.31 -19.79 19.78
N SER A 522 -20.37 -18.81 20.67
CA SER A 522 -21.29 -18.74 21.81
C SER A 522 -21.86 -17.33 21.93
N ASP A 523 -22.97 -17.21 22.63
CA ASP A 523 -23.58 -15.92 22.95
C ASP A 523 -22.59 -15.02 23.70
N ILE A 524 -22.52 -13.76 23.29
CA ILE A 524 -21.70 -12.73 23.92
C ILE A 524 -22.62 -11.98 24.89
N VAL A 525 -22.37 -12.13 26.18
CA VAL A 525 -23.18 -11.53 27.25
C VAL A 525 -22.52 -10.26 27.77
N HIS A 526 -23.34 -9.27 28.11
CA HIS A 526 -22.88 -8.05 28.75
C HIS A 526 -22.42 -8.36 30.19
N PRO A 527 -21.20 -7.99 30.61
CA PRO A 527 -20.68 -8.31 31.93
C PRO A 527 -21.57 -7.77 33.08
N GLU A 528 -22.01 -6.51 32.95
CA GLU A 528 -22.83 -5.85 33.97
C GLU A 528 -24.32 -6.23 33.94
N THR A 529 -24.99 -6.19 32.77
CA THR A 529 -26.44 -6.41 32.68
C THR A 529 -26.83 -7.89 32.55
N GLN A 530 -25.89 -8.77 32.22
CA GLN A 530 -26.14 -10.19 31.91
C GLN A 530 -27.08 -10.43 30.73
N GLU A 531 -27.37 -9.40 29.93
CA GLU A 531 -28.16 -9.52 28.71
C GLU A 531 -27.28 -9.99 27.54
N THR A 532 -27.85 -10.76 26.62
CA THR A 532 -27.15 -11.21 25.41
C THR A 532 -27.00 -10.03 24.44
N ALA A 533 -25.76 -9.57 24.24
CA ALA A 533 -25.44 -8.51 23.29
C ALA A 533 -25.44 -9.04 21.85
N PHE A 534 -24.83 -10.22 21.63
CA PHE A 534 -24.80 -10.88 20.32
C PHE A 534 -25.06 -12.38 20.46
N GLU A 535 -25.95 -12.92 19.65
CA GLU A 535 -26.25 -14.35 19.63
C GLU A 535 -25.12 -15.16 18.94
N ALA A 536 -25.01 -16.43 19.31
CA ALA A 536 -24.13 -17.38 18.65
C ALA A 536 -24.44 -17.47 17.14
N GLY A 537 -23.39 -17.53 16.32
CA GLY A 537 -23.52 -17.55 14.87
C GLY A 537 -23.56 -16.17 14.21
N THR A 538 -23.50 -15.08 14.99
CA THR A 538 -23.39 -13.71 14.46
C THR A 538 -22.00 -13.46 13.88
N LEU A 539 -21.95 -12.87 12.68
CA LEU A 539 -20.71 -12.36 12.08
C LEU A 539 -20.32 -11.04 12.75
N LEU A 540 -19.12 -10.97 13.30
CA LEU A 540 -18.62 -9.78 13.98
C LEU A 540 -18.10 -8.77 12.95
N ASP A 541 -18.90 -7.74 12.68
CA ASP A 541 -18.52 -6.58 11.88
C ASP A 541 -17.90 -5.46 12.75
N GLU A 542 -17.53 -4.34 12.12
CA GLU A 542 -16.92 -3.22 12.82
C GLU A 542 -17.80 -2.65 13.94
N ASP A 543 -19.11 -2.48 13.69
CA ASP A 543 -20.06 -1.95 14.67
C ASP A 543 -20.22 -2.93 15.86
N ALA A 544 -20.29 -4.23 15.59
CA ALA A 544 -20.34 -5.26 16.62
C ALA A 544 -19.06 -5.28 17.47
N VAL A 545 -17.90 -5.11 16.84
CA VAL A 545 -16.62 -5.10 17.55
C VAL A 545 -16.43 -3.84 18.38
N GLU A 546 -16.85 -2.67 17.90
CA GLU A 546 -16.88 -1.42 18.68
C GLU A 546 -17.80 -1.55 19.90
N GLU A 547 -18.95 -2.20 19.74
CA GLU A 547 -19.88 -2.48 20.83
C GLU A 547 -19.27 -3.45 21.86
N ILE A 548 -18.63 -4.53 21.41
CA ILE A 548 -17.93 -5.48 22.29
C ILE A 548 -16.82 -4.80 23.11
N GLU A 549 -16.07 -3.89 22.48
CA GLU A 549 -15.03 -3.10 23.16
C GLU A 549 -15.65 -2.12 24.16
N ARG A 550 -16.79 -1.48 23.83
CA ARG A 550 -17.52 -0.58 24.72
C ARG A 550 -18.09 -1.29 25.95
N ILE A 551 -18.61 -2.50 25.77
CA ILE A 551 -19.16 -3.35 26.82
C ILE A 551 -18.04 -3.86 27.76
N GLY A 552 -16.78 -3.86 27.31
CA GLY A 552 -15.63 -4.30 28.10
C GLY A 552 -15.51 -5.82 28.20
N VAL A 553 -15.83 -6.54 27.11
CA VAL A 553 -15.67 -8.00 27.06
C VAL A 553 -14.20 -8.35 26.78
N ASP A 554 -13.55 -9.08 27.69
CA ASP A 554 -12.13 -9.45 27.56
C ASP A 554 -11.89 -10.71 26.69
N GLU A 555 -12.91 -11.55 26.55
CA GLU A 555 -12.82 -12.88 25.95
C GLU A 555 -14.04 -13.17 25.09
N VAL A 556 -13.81 -13.50 23.81
CA VAL A 556 -14.87 -13.90 22.88
C VAL A 556 -14.54 -15.26 22.29
N ARG A 557 -15.49 -16.19 22.33
CA ARG A 557 -15.35 -17.50 21.70
C ARG A 557 -15.80 -17.42 20.24
N VAL A 558 -14.88 -17.67 19.32
CA VAL A 558 -15.11 -17.56 17.87
C VAL A 558 -14.95 -18.90 17.17
N ARG A 559 -15.68 -19.10 16.09
CA ARG A 559 -15.50 -20.27 15.21
C ARG A 559 -14.18 -20.15 14.46
N THR A 560 -13.58 -21.29 14.15
CA THR A 560 -12.30 -21.35 13.44
C THR A 560 -12.30 -22.45 12.38
N PRO A 561 -11.44 -22.36 11.35
CA PRO A 561 -11.28 -23.43 10.39
C PRO A 561 -10.83 -24.76 11.01
N LEU A 562 -10.08 -24.72 12.12
CA LEU A 562 -9.58 -25.91 12.82
C LEU A 562 -10.67 -26.68 13.57
N THR A 563 -11.72 -25.98 14.02
CA THR A 563 -12.85 -26.59 14.71
C THR A 563 -14.01 -26.94 13.77
N CYS A 564 -13.82 -26.81 12.46
CA CYS A 564 -14.86 -27.08 11.47
C CYS A 564 -15.12 -28.58 11.31
N GLU A 565 -16.39 -28.99 11.35
CA GLU A 565 -16.82 -30.39 11.21
C GLU A 565 -17.12 -30.82 9.76
N THR A 566 -17.11 -29.87 8.80
CA THR A 566 -17.28 -30.18 7.37
C THR A 566 -16.19 -31.14 6.89
N ARG A 567 -16.60 -32.22 6.23
CA ARG A 567 -15.68 -33.19 5.62
C ARG A 567 -15.29 -32.73 4.22
N TYR A 568 -14.00 -32.84 3.88
CA TYR A 568 -13.47 -32.48 2.55
C TYR A 568 -13.74 -31.03 2.13
N GLY A 569 -13.63 -30.08 3.07
CA GLY A 569 -13.83 -28.66 2.81
C GLY A 569 -13.92 -27.87 4.10
N LEU A 570 -14.34 -26.61 3.99
CA LEU A 570 -14.65 -25.73 5.11
C LEU A 570 -16.06 -25.15 4.94
N CYS A 571 -16.72 -24.85 6.06
CA CYS A 571 -17.95 -24.06 6.02
C CYS A 571 -17.66 -22.55 6.06
N ALA A 572 -18.54 -21.75 5.46
CA ALA A 572 -18.41 -20.30 5.39
C ALA A 572 -18.37 -19.66 6.79
N LYS A 573 -19.22 -20.11 7.74
CA LYS A 573 -19.23 -19.58 9.10
C LYS A 573 -17.98 -19.88 9.92
N CYS A 574 -17.31 -21.02 9.70
CA CYS A 574 -16.04 -21.33 10.40
C CYS A 574 -14.87 -20.53 9.85
N TYR A 575 -14.92 -20.12 8.58
CA TYR A 575 -13.93 -19.24 7.98
C TYR A 575 -14.18 -17.77 8.36
N GLY A 576 -15.42 -17.31 8.21
CA GLY A 576 -15.84 -15.93 8.45
C GLY A 576 -15.86 -15.09 7.17
N ARG A 577 -15.42 -13.84 7.30
CA ARG A 577 -15.43 -12.82 6.25
C ARG A 577 -14.31 -13.03 5.23
N ASP A 578 -14.61 -12.92 3.94
CA ASP A 578 -13.61 -12.70 2.90
C ASP A 578 -13.06 -11.27 3.03
N LEU A 579 -11.84 -11.16 3.54
CA LEU A 579 -11.16 -9.88 3.75
C LEU A 579 -10.95 -9.10 2.45
N GLY A 580 -10.91 -9.77 1.29
CA GLY A 580 -10.75 -9.10 0.00
C GLY A 580 -12.01 -8.40 -0.51
N ARG A 581 -13.20 -8.83 -0.07
CA ARG A 581 -14.49 -8.28 -0.52
C ARG A 581 -15.30 -7.63 0.60
N GLY A 582 -14.94 -7.90 1.85
CA GLY A 582 -15.63 -7.35 3.01
C GLY A 582 -17.01 -7.98 3.28
N VAL A 583 -17.31 -9.16 2.73
CA VAL A 583 -18.56 -9.92 2.96
C VAL A 583 -18.24 -11.32 3.49
N LEU A 584 -19.24 -12.07 3.96
CA LEU A 584 -19.06 -13.48 4.29
C LEU A 584 -18.49 -14.23 3.08
N VAL A 585 -17.56 -15.16 3.33
CA VAL A 585 -16.94 -15.92 2.24
C VAL A 585 -17.98 -16.68 1.42
N ASN A 586 -17.86 -16.62 0.10
CA ASN A 586 -18.79 -17.31 -0.81
C ASN A 586 -18.46 -18.80 -0.90
N SER A 587 -19.49 -19.62 -1.10
CA SER A 587 -19.30 -21.03 -1.45
C SER A 587 -18.52 -21.16 -2.78
N GLY A 588 -17.56 -22.07 -2.81
CA GLY A 588 -16.63 -22.29 -3.92
C GLY A 588 -15.32 -21.50 -3.85
N GLU A 589 -15.14 -20.58 -2.89
CA GLU A 589 -13.89 -19.83 -2.78
C GLU A 589 -12.72 -20.73 -2.32
N ALA A 590 -11.60 -20.70 -3.05
CA ALA A 590 -10.40 -21.49 -2.77
C ALA A 590 -9.53 -20.88 -1.66
N VAL A 591 -10.07 -20.85 -0.44
CA VAL A 591 -9.46 -20.22 0.74
C VAL A 591 -8.08 -20.77 1.09
N GLY A 592 -7.79 -22.03 0.80
CA GLY A 592 -6.48 -22.63 1.04
C GLY A 592 -5.36 -22.01 0.22
N VAL A 593 -5.61 -21.72 -1.06
CA VAL A 593 -4.64 -21.04 -1.94
C VAL A 593 -4.46 -19.59 -1.49
N ILE A 594 -5.56 -18.91 -1.14
CA ILE A 594 -5.52 -17.52 -0.64
C ILE A 594 -4.69 -17.45 0.65
N ALA A 595 -4.92 -18.34 1.61
CA ALA A 595 -4.17 -18.39 2.87
C ALA A 595 -2.66 -18.62 2.64
N ALA A 596 -2.29 -19.53 1.73
CA ALA A 596 -0.90 -19.78 1.39
C ALA A 596 -0.23 -18.54 0.76
N GLN A 597 -0.91 -17.84 -0.13
CA GLN A 597 -0.42 -16.59 -0.73
C GLN A 597 -0.30 -15.46 0.31
N SER A 598 -1.31 -15.31 1.16
CA SER A 598 -1.35 -14.28 2.21
C SER A 598 -0.24 -14.44 3.26
N ILE A 599 0.34 -15.62 3.42
CA ILE A 599 1.52 -15.86 4.26
C ILE A 599 2.82 -15.69 3.45
N GLY A 600 2.85 -16.25 2.25
CA GLY A 600 4.04 -16.29 1.40
C GLY A 600 4.48 -14.93 0.86
N GLU A 601 3.53 -14.09 0.48
CA GLU A 601 3.77 -12.77 -0.09
C GLU A 601 4.44 -11.82 0.93
N PRO A 602 3.88 -11.60 2.15
CA PRO A 602 4.54 -10.76 3.15
C PRO A 602 5.88 -11.34 3.61
N GLY A 603 5.99 -12.67 3.69
CA GLY A 603 7.25 -13.33 3.99
C GLY A 603 8.35 -12.98 2.98
N THR A 604 7.99 -12.91 1.69
CA THR A 604 8.92 -12.51 0.62
C THR A 604 9.29 -11.04 0.78
N GLN A 605 8.31 -10.16 1.02
CA GLN A 605 8.56 -8.74 1.22
C GLN A 605 9.44 -8.46 2.44
N LEU A 606 9.24 -9.15 3.56
CA LEU A 606 10.05 -8.99 4.78
C LEU A 606 11.51 -9.39 4.51
N THR A 607 11.74 -10.47 3.76
CA THR A 607 13.11 -10.87 3.38
C THR A 607 13.79 -9.90 2.41
N MET A 608 13.03 -9.15 1.60
CA MET A 608 13.59 -8.14 0.72
C MET A 608 13.81 -6.80 1.45
N ARG A 609 12.80 -6.27 2.17
CA ARG A 609 12.84 -4.91 2.75
C ARG A 609 13.75 -4.77 3.98
N THR A 610 13.82 -5.78 4.84
CA THR A 610 14.54 -5.66 6.13
C THR A 610 16.06 -5.61 5.96
N PHE A 611 16.58 -6.15 4.86
CA PHE A 611 18.03 -6.33 4.67
C PHE A 611 18.67 -5.32 3.70
N HIS A 612 17.87 -4.42 3.10
CA HIS A 612 18.37 -3.30 2.28
C HIS A 612 18.84 -2.09 3.10
N ILE A 613 18.81 -2.16 4.43
CA ILE A 613 19.20 -1.07 5.35
C ILE A 613 20.63 -1.25 5.88
N GLY A 614 21.30 -2.36 5.51
CA GLY A 614 22.64 -2.74 5.97
C GLY A 614 23.79 -1.87 5.46
#